data_AF-A0A517LGG2-F1
#
_entry.id   AF-A0A517LGG2-F1
#
_cell.length_a   1.000
_cell.length_b   1.000
_cell.length_c   1.000
_cell.angle_alpha   90.00
_cell.angle_beta   90.00
_cell.angle_gamma   90.00
#
_symmetry.space_group_name_H-M   'P 1'
#
loop_
_entity.id
_entity.type
_entity.pdbx_description
1 polymer ?
#
loop_
_entity_poly.entity_id
_entity_poly.type
_entity_poly.pdbx_seq_one_letter_code
_entity_poly.pdbx_strand_id
1 'polypeptide(L)'
;MSAARTIVVFGSGPGIGRSVAQEFASNGFTHVILLARHHGRLHQDKTAVEKCVKDIKVDVLTVDLSDKASLQETLTKIDSLSKEIECVFYNGARVAPSTLLEFPVEEMELDSLLYKYPIPAVFSLTVTKAAQRAMVECLYQTYKDSGVHCGLISVGGEVGPGNKALNPDNIARKTWALFEQPKGTWELEVEIMEAQ
;
A
#
# COMPACT_ATOMS: atom_id res chain seq x y z
N MET A 1 11.81 -4.19 -27.20
CA MET A 1 11.95 -4.12 -25.74
C MET A 1 10.58 -4.38 -25.15
N SER A 2 10.46 -5.23 -24.14
CA SER A 2 9.18 -5.44 -23.44
C SER A 2 8.70 -4.12 -22.82
N ALA A 3 7.39 -3.92 -22.72
CA ALA A 3 6.83 -2.80 -21.96
C ALA A 3 7.31 -2.86 -20.50
N ALA A 4 7.53 -1.71 -19.87
CA ALA A 4 8.00 -1.62 -18.49
C ALA A 4 6.87 -2.04 -17.54
N ARG A 5 7.14 -3.04 -16.69
CA ARG A 5 6.22 -3.44 -15.63
C ARG A 5 6.26 -2.40 -14.52
N THR A 6 5.14 -1.71 -14.30
CA THR A 6 5.08 -0.52 -13.44
C THR A 6 4.22 -0.76 -12.20
N ILE A 7 4.78 -0.46 -11.03
CA ILE A 7 4.04 -0.39 -9.75
C ILE A 7 4.02 1.05 -9.22
N VAL A 8 2.86 1.49 -8.74
CA VAL A 8 2.68 2.75 -8.03
C VAL A 8 2.44 2.48 -6.54
N VAL A 9 3.27 3.05 -5.68
CA VAL A 9 3.26 2.84 -4.22
C VAL A 9 2.76 4.11 -3.54
N PHE A 10 1.50 4.11 -3.11
CA PHE A 10 0.90 5.18 -2.31
C PHE A 10 1.24 4.95 -0.83
N GLY A 11 2.01 5.86 -0.23
CA GLY A 11 2.47 5.71 1.14
C GLY A 11 3.82 4.99 1.25
N SER A 12 4.81 5.46 0.48
CA SER A 12 6.21 5.06 0.66
C SER A 12 6.75 5.55 2.01
N GLY A 13 7.49 4.68 2.69
CA GLY A 13 8.18 4.97 3.93
C GLY A 13 9.11 3.82 4.31
N PRO A 14 9.92 3.97 5.36
CA PRO A 14 10.99 3.02 5.71
C PRO A 14 10.49 1.62 6.10
N GLY A 15 9.19 1.47 6.35
CA GLY A 15 8.55 0.20 6.66
C GLY A 15 8.00 -0.45 5.38
N ILE A 16 6.69 -0.75 5.40
CA ILE A 16 6.01 -1.59 4.41
C ILE A 16 6.21 -1.08 2.97
N GLY A 17 5.92 0.20 2.70
CA GLY A 17 5.92 0.73 1.33
C GLY A 17 7.26 0.54 0.60
N ARG A 18 8.38 0.80 1.27
CA ARG A 18 9.72 0.58 0.69
C ARG A 18 10.02 -0.90 0.49
N SER A 19 9.73 -1.76 1.48
CA SER A 19 9.97 -3.20 1.33
C SER A 19 9.13 -3.81 0.20
N VAL A 20 7.88 -3.36 0.03
CA VAL A 20 7.02 -3.78 -1.09
C VAL A 20 7.61 -3.32 -2.42
N ALA A 21 8.07 -2.07 -2.53
CA ALA A 21 8.73 -1.58 -3.73
C ALA A 21 9.98 -2.40 -4.10
N GLN A 22 10.80 -2.76 -3.11
CA GLN A 22 11.99 -3.61 -3.29
C GLN A 22 11.64 -5.04 -3.69
N GLU A 23 10.58 -5.61 -3.11
CA GLU A 23 10.10 -6.94 -3.47
C GLU A 23 9.60 -6.99 -4.92
N PHE A 24 8.77 -6.03 -5.34
CA PHE A 24 8.28 -5.96 -6.72
C PHE A 24 9.42 -5.73 -7.72
N ALA A 25 10.35 -4.83 -7.40
CA ALA A 25 11.58 -4.62 -8.17
C ALA A 25 12.35 -5.95 -8.37
N SER A 26 12.55 -6.70 -7.28
CA SER A 26 13.26 -7.99 -7.29
C SER A 26 12.56 -9.06 -8.12
N ASN A 27 11.24 -8.95 -8.27
CA ASN A 27 10.40 -9.87 -9.03
C ASN A 27 10.06 -9.34 -10.45
N GLY A 28 10.94 -8.53 -11.02
CA GLY A 28 10.92 -8.18 -12.43
C GLY A 28 10.10 -6.95 -12.79
N PHE A 29 9.65 -6.16 -11.82
CA PHE A 29 9.19 -4.80 -12.10
C PHE A 29 10.38 -3.90 -12.44
N THR A 30 10.29 -3.21 -13.57
CA THR A 30 11.37 -2.35 -14.09
C THR A 30 11.10 -0.87 -13.84
N HIS A 31 9.89 -0.51 -13.39
CA HIS A 31 9.52 0.86 -13.06
C HIS A 31 8.72 0.91 -11.75
N VAL A 32 9.19 1.74 -10.81
CA VAL A 32 8.53 1.99 -9.52
C VAL A 32 8.25 3.48 -9.41
N ILE A 33 7.02 3.84 -9.02
CA ILE A 33 6.63 5.22 -8.73
C ILE A 33 6.26 5.32 -7.25
N LEU A 34 7.07 6.04 -6.47
CA LEU A 34 6.89 6.18 -5.02
C LEU A 34 6.18 7.48 -4.67
N LEU A 35 5.12 7.40 -3.88
CA LEU A 35 4.34 8.55 -3.41
C LEU A 35 4.39 8.67 -1.88
N ALA A 36 4.79 9.84 -1.38
CA ALA A 36 4.75 10.16 0.06
C ALA A 36 4.77 11.67 0.31
N ARG A 37 4.48 12.10 1.54
CA ARG A 37 4.51 13.52 1.94
C ARG A 37 5.90 14.11 2.12
N HIS A 38 6.85 13.31 2.60
CA HIS A 38 8.16 13.81 3.03
C HIS A 38 9.23 13.60 1.95
N HIS A 39 9.58 14.68 1.25
CA HIS A 39 10.56 14.67 0.17
C HIS A 39 11.90 13.99 0.54
N GLY A 40 12.51 14.36 1.68
CA GLY A 40 13.80 13.80 2.09
C GLY A 40 13.77 12.29 2.32
N ARG A 41 12.69 11.78 2.93
CA ARG A 41 12.48 10.34 3.17
C ARG A 41 12.21 9.60 1.86
N LEU A 42 11.43 10.21 0.97
CA LEU A 42 11.08 9.63 -0.33
C LEU A 42 12.33 9.41 -1.22
N HIS A 43 13.30 10.32 -1.18
CA HIS A 43 14.60 10.13 -1.86
C HIS A 43 15.46 9.02 -1.24
N GLN A 44 15.38 8.82 0.08
CA GLN A 44 16.05 7.68 0.74
C GLN A 44 15.43 6.36 0.30
N ASP A 45 14.09 6.30 0.21
CA ASP A 45 13.37 5.12 -0.27
C ASP A 45 13.72 4.83 -1.73
N LYS A 46 13.74 5.87 -2.60
CA LYS A 46 14.21 5.75 -3.99
C LYS A 46 15.61 5.14 -4.06
N THR A 47 16.56 5.70 -3.31
CA THR A 47 17.94 5.21 -3.27
C THR A 47 18.01 3.75 -2.82
N ALA A 48 17.16 3.33 -1.87
CA ALA A 48 17.11 1.96 -1.38
C ALA A 48 16.55 0.97 -2.42
N VAL A 49 15.56 1.39 -3.22
CA VAL A 49 15.03 0.59 -4.33
C VAL A 49 16.05 0.46 -5.46
N GLU A 50 16.68 1.57 -5.87
CA GLU A 50 17.71 1.58 -6.93
C GLU A 50 18.94 0.73 -6.59
N LYS A 51 19.25 0.57 -5.29
CA LYS A 51 20.34 -0.31 -4.84
C LYS A 51 19.99 -1.80 -4.90
N CYS A 52 18.71 -2.15 -4.91
CA CYS A 52 18.26 -3.53 -4.85
C CYS A 52 18.38 -4.24 -6.21
N VAL A 53 18.04 -3.53 -7.30
CA VAL A 53 18.02 -4.09 -8.66
C VAL A 53 18.69 -3.13 -9.63
N LYS A 54 19.55 -3.66 -10.50
CA LYS A 54 20.20 -2.89 -11.57
C LYS A 54 19.18 -2.52 -12.65
N ASP A 55 19.36 -1.35 -13.27
CA ASP A 55 18.54 -0.87 -14.40
C ASP A 55 17.04 -0.66 -14.10
N ILE A 56 16.68 -0.45 -12.83
CA ILE A 56 15.32 -0.05 -12.45
C ILE A 56 15.12 1.47 -12.56
N LYS A 57 13.98 1.88 -13.13
CA LYS A 57 13.54 3.27 -13.10
C LYS A 57 12.75 3.53 -11.82
N VAL A 58 13.14 4.54 -11.04
CA VAL A 58 12.38 4.95 -9.85
C VAL A 58 12.02 6.44 -9.91
N ASP A 59 10.73 6.71 -10.03
CA ASP A 59 10.17 8.06 -9.95
C ASP A 59 9.60 8.33 -8.56
N VAL A 60 9.64 9.59 -8.14
CA VAL A 60 9.14 10.02 -6.83
C VAL A 60 8.18 11.18 -7.01
N LEU A 61 7.03 11.13 -6.33
CA LEU A 61 6.03 12.18 -6.34
C LEU A 61 5.67 12.54 -4.90
N THR A 62 5.87 13.80 -4.53
CA THR A 62 5.46 14.29 -3.22
C THR A 62 3.98 14.64 -3.27
N VAL A 63 3.18 14.02 -2.39
CA VAL A 63 1.73 14.23 -2.35
C VAL A 63 1.19 13.98 -0.94
N ASP A 64 0.23 14.82 -0.53
CA ASP A 64 -0.66 14.51 0.58
C ASP A 64 -1.92 13.84 0.03
N LEU A 65 -2.18 12.60 0.41
CA LEU A 65 -3.32 11.83 -0.10
C LEU A 65 -4.67 12.35 0.42
N SER A 66 -4.65 13.19 1.46
CA SER A 66 -5.85 13.88 1.96
C SER A 66 -6.20 15.14 1.14
N ASP A 67 -5.24 15.71 0.41
CA ASP A 67 -5.45 16.86 -0.46
C ASP A 67 -5.92 16.40 -1.84
N LYS A 68 -7.23 16.58 -2.10
CA LYS A 68 -7.87 16.16 -3.35
C LYS A 68 -7.29 16.87 -4.58
N ALA A 69 -6.94 18.15 -4.48
CA ALA A 69 -6.41 18.90 -5.62
C ALA A 69 -4.99 18.42 -5.95
N SER A 70 -4.15 18.29 -4.92
CA SER A 70 -2.80 17.75 -5.06
C SER A 70 -2.80 16.31 -5.60
N LEU A 71 -3.76 15.48 -5.16
CA LEU A 71 -3.91 14.12 -5.63
C LEU A 71 -4.28 14.07 -7.12
N GLN A 72 -5.22 14.88 -7.60
CA GLN A 72 -5.60 14.93 -9.01
C GLN A 72 -4.44 15.32 -9.93
N GLU A 73 -3.65 16.32 -9.54
CA GLU A 73 -2.44 16.70 -10.26
C GLU A 73 -1.41 15.57 -10.26
N THR A 74 -1.27 14.87 -9.13
CA THR A 74 -0.34 13.75 -8.99
C THR A 74 -0.73 12.57 -9.87
N LEU A 75 -2.02 12.24 -9.96
CA LEU A 75 -2.53 11.21 -10.87
C LEU A 75 -2.23 11.57 -12.34
N THR A 76 -2.42 12.83 -12.72
CA THR A 76 -2.05 13.30 -14.07
C THR A 76 -0.55 13.17 -14.35
N LYS A 77 0.29 13.42 -13.33
CA LYS A 77 1.74 13.19 -13.42
C LYS A 77 2.06 11.71 -13.57
N ILE A 78 1.40 10.81 -12.83
CA ILE A 78 1.56 9.36 -12.98
C ILE A 78 1.28 8.92 -14.43
N ASP A 79 0.18 9.39 -15.03
CA ASP A 79 -0.18 9.08 -16.43
C ASP A 79 0.85 9.58 -17.47
N SER A 80 1.66 10.58 -17.08
CA SER A 80 2.76 11.07 -17.91
C SER A 80 4.05 10.26 -17.73
N LEU A 81 4.22 9.60 -16.58
CA LEU A 81 5.40 8.77 -16.26
C LEU A 81 5.28 7.34 -16.80
N SER A 82 4.08 6.76 -16.77
CA SER A 82 3.79 5.45 -17.34
C SER A 82 2.38 5.37 -17.90
N LYS A 83 2.22 4.78 -19.09
CA LYS A 83 0.93 4.56 -19.73
C LYS A 83 0.26 3.26 -19.31
N GLU A 84 1.04 2.31 -18.81
CA GLU A 84 0.56 1.00 -18.39
C GLU A 84 1.01 0.76 -16.95
N ILE A 85 0.04 0.74 -16.03
CA ILE A 85 0.25 0.44 -14.63
C ILE A 85 -0.26 -0.98 -14.39
N GLU A 86 0.63 -1.85 -13.91
CA GLU A 86 0.29 -3.25 -13.64
C GLU A 86 -0.15 -3.44 -12.19
N CYS A 87 0.39 -2.64 -11.26
CA CYS A 87 0.03 -2.72 -9.85
C CYS A 87 -0.09 -1.34 -9.21
N VAL A 88 -1.13 -1.16 -8.39
CA VAL A 88 -1.27 -0.04 -7.45
C VAL A 88 -1.26 -0.63 -6.05
N PHE A 89 -0.26 -0.25 -5.25
CA PHE A 89 -0.19 -0.61 -3.84
C PHE A 89 -0.56 0.60 -2.99
N TYR A 90 -1.68 0.51 -2.29
CA TYR A 90 -2.17 1.57 -1.40
C TYR A 90 -1.88 1.24 0.07
N ASN A 91 -0.95 2.00 0.66
CA ASN A 91 -0.51 1.87 2.05
C ASN A 91 -0.44 3.25 2.74
N GLY A 92 -1.32 4.19 2.36
CA GLY A 92 -1.46 5.46 3.06
C GLY A 92 -2.06 5.22 4.45
N ALA A 93 -1.27 5.43 5.50
CA ALA A 93 -1.70 5.26 6.88
C ALA A 93 -1.22 6.39 7.80
N ARG A 94 -2.09 6.74 8.76
CA ARG A 94 -1.76 7.56 9.93
C ARG A 94 -2.39 6.91 11.14
N VAL A 95 -1.53 6.51 12.07
CA VAL A 95 -1.94 5.93 13.34
C VAL A 95 -1.88 7.03 14.38
N ALA A 96 -3.02 7.38 14.95
CA ALA A 96 -3.12 8.35 16.03
C ALA A 96 -4.20 7.88 17.03
N PRO A 97 -4.05 8.17 18.34
CA PRO A 97 -5.12 7.98 19.31
C PRO A 97 -6.38 8.77 18.90
N SER A 98 -7.56 8.19 19.11
CA SER A 98 -8.82 8.85 18.79
C SER A 98 -9.91 8.44 19.77
N THR A 99 -10.48 9.40 20.50
CA THR A 99 -11.61 9.15 21.40
C THR A 99 -12.93 9.25 20.64
N LEU A 100 -13.83 8.30 20.89
CA LEU A 100 -15.20 8.32 20.38
C LEU A 100 -15.92 9.62 20.77
N LEU A 101 -16.60 10.26 19.81
CA LEU A 101 -17.30 11.55 19.92
C LEU A 101 -16.42 12.81 20.14
N GLU A 102 -15.12 12.66 20.40
CA GLU A 102 -14.21 13.81 20.55
C GLU A 102 -13.33 14.04 19.32
N PHE A 103 -13.00 12.96 18.61
CA PHE A 103 -12.11 13.03 17.45
C PHE A 103 -12.83 13.66 16.24
N PRO A 104 -12.25 14.68 15.59
CA PRO A 104 -12.87 15.36 14.46
C PRO A 104 -13.06 14.40 13.28
N VAL A 105 -14.24 14.44 12.68
CA VAL A 105 -14.64 13.54 11.58
C VAL A 105 -13.72 13.72 10.37
N GLU A 106 -13.23 14.94 10.18
CA GLU A 106 -12.36 15.33 9.07
C GLU A 106 -10.96 14.71 9.17
N GLU A 107 -10.53 14.25 10.35
CA GLU A 107 -9.20 13.67 10.59
C GLU A 107 -9.17 12.14 10.59
N MET A 108 -10.29 11.46 10.29
CA MET A 108 -10.36 9.99 10.33
C MET A 108 -9.49 9.37 9.20
N GLU A 109 -8.36 8.75 9.56
CA GLU A 109 -7.38 8.11 8.63
C GLU A 109 -7.19 6.59 8.92
N LEU A 110 -6.38 5.88 8.11
CA LEU A 110 -6.52 4.43 7.80
C LEU A 110 -5.34 3.53 8.35
N ASP A 111 -5.53 2.50 9.21
CA ASP A 111 -4.60 1.33 9.44
C ASP A 111 -5.21 -0.09 9.82
N SER A 112 -4.65 -1.24 9.35
CA SER A 112 -5.21 -2.62 9.16
C SER A 112 -5.76 -3.42 10.37
N LEU A 113 -6.70 -4.35 10.08
CA LEU A 113 -7.40 -5.34 10.94
C LEU A 113 -8.41 -4.91 12.02
N LEU A 114 -8.52 -3.62 12.33
CA LEU A 114 -9.52 -3.14 13.28
C LEU A 114 -10.99 -3.40 12.85
N TYR A 115 -11.24 -3.68 11.57
CA TYR A 115 -12.59 -4.05 11.11
C TYR A 115 -13.09 -5.35 11.74
N LYS A 116 -12.18 -6.27 12.11
CA LYS A 116 -12.49 -7.59 12.69
C LYS A 116 -12.47 -7.55 14.21
N TYR A 117 -11.52 -6.79 14.77
CA TYR A 117 -11.31 -6.64 16.20
C TYR A 117 -11.30 -5.14 16.56
N PRO A 118 -12.49 -4.52 16.70
CA PRO A 118 -12.60 -3.08 16.94
C PRO A 118 -12.01 -2.69 18.30
N ILE A 119 -11.22 -1.62 18.34
CA ILE A 119 -10.62 -1.10 19.58
C ILE A 119 -11.17 0.31 19.85
N PRO A 120 -11.92 0.54 20.95
CA PRO A 120 -12.54 1.84 21.22
C PRO A 120 -11.57 3.02 21.31
N ALA A 121 -10.33 2.80 21.80
CA ALA A 121 -9.31 3.85 21.94
C ALA A 121 -8.74 4.36 20.61
N VAL A 122 -9.01 3.65 19.51
CA VAL A 122 -8.70 4.04 18.12
C VAL A 122 -9.96 3.94 17.28
N PHE A 123 -11.05 4.51 17.80
CA PHE A 123 -12.37 4.47 17.17
C PHE A 123 -12.36 4.93 15.71
N SER A 124 -11.72 6.08 15.40
CA SER A 124 -11.71 6.60 14.02
C SER A 124 -11.04 5.62 13.08
N LEU A 125 -9.90 5.10 13.51
CA LEU A 125 -9.11 4.10 12.79
C LEU A 125 -9.92 2.84 12.51
N THR A 126 -10.71 2.39 13.50
CA THR A 126 -11.58 1.21 13.39
C THR A 126 -12.65 1.37 12.31
N VAL A 127 -13.41 2.48 12.34
CA VAL A 127 -14.47 2.74 11.36
C VAL A 127 -13.88 2.87 9.96
N THR A 128 -12.78 3.62 9.85
CA THR A 128 -12.07 3.84 8.60
C THR A 128 -11.57 2.53 7.99
N LYS A 129 -11.22 1.53 8.82
CA LYS A 129 -10.87 0.20 8.32
C LYS A 129 -12.00 -0.65 7.82
N ALA A 130 -13.12 -0.64 8.54
CA ALA A 130 -14.30 -1.34 8.08
C ALA A 130 -14.72 -0.79 6.71
N ALA A 131 -14.68 0.53 6.54
CA ALA A 131 -14.93 1.20 5.26
C ALA A 131 -13.94 0.77 4.17
N GLN A 132 -12.63 0.72 4.47
CA GLN A 132 -11.64 0.25 3.48
C GLN A 132 -11.84 -1.19 3.05
N ARG A 133 -12.08 -2.11 4.00
CA ARG A 133 -12.33 -3.50 3.64
C ARG A 133 -13.57 -3.62 2.75
N ALA A 134 -14.65 -2.95 3.13
CA ALA A 134 -15.87 -2.91 2.32
C ALA A 134 -15.60 -2.32 0.92
N MET A 135 -14.78 -1.28 0.82
CA MET A 135 -14.37 -0.69 -0.45
C MET A 135 -13.59 -1.69 -1.32
N VAL A 136 -12.60 -2.40 -0.78
CA VAL A 136 -11.83 -3.41 -1.53
C VAL A 136 -12.72 -4.57 -1.95
N GLU A 137 -13.65 -5.00 -1.10
CA GLU A 137 -14.63 -6.03 -1.43
C GLU A 137 -15.54 -5.59 -2.60
N CYS A 138 -16.03 -4.35 -2.58
CA CYS A 138 -16.79 -3.78 -3.70
C CYS A 138 -15.96 -3.72 -4.99
N LEU A 139 -14.70 -3.28 -4.92
CA LEU A 139 -13.81 -3.23 -6.08
C LEU A 139 -13.56 -4.65 -6.63
N TYR A 140 -13.29 -5.62 -5.77
CA TYR A 140 -13.12 -7.02 -6.16
C TYR A 140 -14.36 -7.56 -6.87
N GLN A 141 -15.55 -7.41 -6.28
CA GLN A 141 -16.80 -7.88 -6.91
C GLN A 141 -17.07 -7.19 -8.25
N THR A 142 -16.70 -5.91 -8.38
CA THR A 142 -16.91 -5.11 -9.60
C THR A 142 -15.95 -5.51 -10.72
N TYR A 143 -14.68 -5.79 -10.41
CA TYR A 143 -13.64 -5.90 -11.42
C TYR A 143 -12.99 -7.29 -11.57
N LYS A 144 -13.29 -8.27 -10.70
CA LYS A 144 -12.73 -9.63 -10.79
C LYS A 144 -12.93 -10.28 -12.17
N ASP A 145 -14.07 -10.06 -12.80
CA ASP A 145 -14.40 -10.61 -14.12
C ASP A 145 -13.81 -9.78 -15.28
N SER A 146 -13.43 -8.54 -14.99
CA SER A 146 -12.74 -7.62 -15.91
C SER A 146 -11.22 -7.82 -15.94
N GLY A 147 -10.69 -8.78 -15.15
CA GLY A 147 -9.27 -9.09 -15.11
C GLY A 147 -8.43 -8.18 -14.21
N VAL A 148 -9.05 -7.47 -13.26
CA VAL A 148 -8.33 -6.71 -12.22
C VAL A 148 -8.40 -7.48 -10.90
N HIS A 149 -7.23 -7.77 -10.31
CA HIS A 149 -7.14 -8.36 -8.97
C HIS A 149 -7.17 -7.26 -7.91
N CYS A 150 -8.28 -7.16 -7.18
CA CYS A 150 -8.35 -6.30 -5.99
C CYS A 150 -8.17 -7.17 -4.75
N GLY A 151 -7.11 -6.92 -3.99
CA GLY A 151 -6.77 -7.70 -2.80
C GLY A 151 -6.41 -6.83 -1.60
N LEU A 152 -6.50 -7.41 -0.41
CA LEU A 152 -6.21 -6.76 0.87
C LEU A 152 -5.08 -7.48 1.61
N ILE A 153 -4.08 -6.74 2.06
CA ILE A 153 -3.09 -7.22 3.03
C ILE A 153 -3.47 -6.68 4.40
N SER A 154 -3.85 -7.59 5.29
CA SER A 154 -4.37 -7.29 6.61
C SER A 154 -3.33 -7.64 7.67
N VAL A 155 -2.66 -6.63 8.22
CA VAL A 155 -1.62 -6.79 9.24
C VAL A 155 -2.22 -6.62 10.63
N GLY A 156 -2.06 -7.63 11.48
CA GLY A 156 -2.79 -7.79 12.74
C GLY A 156 -1.91 -7.60 13.96
N GLY A 157 -1.29 -6.43 14.07
CA GLY A 157 -0.40 -6.09 15.17
C GLY A 157 0.61 -5.01 14.81
N GLU A 158 1.58 -4.80 15.68
CA GLU A 158 2.62 -3.80 15.48
C GLU A 158 3.68 -4.27 14.47
N VAL A 159 3.92 -3.43 13.46
CA VAL A 159 4.92 -3.69 12.43
C VAL A 159 6.29 -3.24 12.91
N GLY A 160 7.27 -4.13 12.88
CA GLY A 160 8.62 -3.81 13.30
C GLY A 160 9.68 -4.72 12.66
N PRO A 161 10.90 -4.22 12.40
CA PRO A 161 11.96 -5.01 11.77
C PRO A 161 12.39 -6.22 12.62
N GLY A 162 12.23 -6.15 13.94
CA GLY A 162 12.50 -7.27 14.85
C GLY A 162 11.35 -8.29 14.96
N ASN A 163 10.19 -8.01 14.37
CA ASN A 163 9.03 -8.89 14.44
C ASN A 163 9.19 -10.06 13.47
N LYS A 164 8.95 -11.30 13.92
CA LYS A 164 9.09 -12.48 13.06
C LYS A 164 8.05 -12.54 11.94
N ALA A 165 6.81 -12.17 12.23
CA ALA A 165 5.69 -12.25 11.29
C ALA A 165 5.36 -10.89 10.67
N LEU A 166 5.37 -9.82 11.48
CA LEU A 166 4.95 -8.48 11.06
C LEU A 166 6.15 -7.58 10.71
N ASN A 167 7.25 -8.14 10.22
CA ASN A 167 8.31 -7.31 9.65
C ASN A 167 7.94 -6.86 8.22
N PRO A 168 8.41 -5.67 7.79
CA PRO A 168 8.14 -5.14 6.46
C PRO A 168 8.48 -6.09 5.32
N ASP A 169 9.56 -6.87 5.42
CA ASP A 169 9.99 -7.76 4.34
C ASP A 169 9.06 -8.98 4.22
N ASN A 170 8.54 -9.50 5.33
CA ASN A 170 7.53 -10.55 5.31
C ASN A 170 6.21 -10.06 4.74
N ILE A 171 5.79 -8.85 5.12
CA ILE A 171 4.60 -8.21 4.56
C ILE A 171 4.77 -8.03 3.06
N ALA A 172 5.92 -7.55 2.60
CA ALA A 172 6.25 -7.39 1.18
C ALA A 172 6.16 -8.71 0.41
N ARG A 173 6.75 -9.80 0.93
CA ARG A 173 6.65 -11.14 0.32
C ARG A 173 5.20 -11.64 0.24
N LYS A 174 4.38 -11.37 1.27
CA LYS A 174 2.95 -11.72 1.26
C LYS A 174 2.17 -10.87 0.24
N THR A 175 2.50 -9.60 0.09
CA THR A 175 1.95 -8.73 -0.97
C THR A 175 2.28 -9.26 -2.36
N TRP A 176 3.54 -9.63 -2.59
CA TRP A 176 3.96 -10.25 -3.86
C TRP A 176 3.22 -11.56 -4.12
N ALA A 177 3.18 -12.45 -3.13
CA ALA A 177 2.49 -13.74 -3.25
C ALA A 177 0.99 -13.57 -3.58
N LEU A 178 0.33 -12.54 -3.04
CA LEU A 178 -1.04 -12.21 -3.41
C LEU A 178 -1.13 -11.71 -4.86
N PHE A 179 -0.27 -10.78 -5.25
CA PHE A 179 -0.23 -10.22 -6.61
C PHE A 179 0.04 -11.28 -7.70
N GLU A 180 0.93 -12.24 -7.44
CA GLU A 180 1.33 -13.27 -8.42
C GLU A 180 0.30 -14.41 -8.54
N GLN A 181 -0.79 -14.40 -7.76
CA GLN A 181 -1.80 -15.46 -7.83
C GLN A 181 -2.35 -15.62 -9.26
N PRO A 182 -2.41 -16.86 -9.79
CA PRO A 182 -2.99 -17.11 -11.10
C PRO A 182 -4.44 -16.62 -11.17
N LYS A 183 -4.81 -16.04 -12.31
CA LYS A 183 -6.20 -15.64 -12.58
C LYS A 183 -7.15 -16.83 -12.35
N GLY A 184 -8.21 -16.60 -11.58
CA GLY A 184 -9.17 -17.64 -11.15
C GLY A 184 -8.86 -18.27 -9.79
N THR A 185 -7.71 -17.96 -9.18
CA THR A 185 -7.34 -18.38 -7.81
C THR A 185 -7.17 -17.21 -6.85
N TRP A 186 -7.59 -16.01 -7.28
CA TRP A 186 -7.44 -14.76 -6.54
C TRP A 186 -8.19 -14.78 -5.22
N GLU A 187 -7.42 -14.70 -4.14
CA GLU A 187 -7.89 -14.43 -2.80
C GLU A 187 -8.19 -12.94 -2.64
N LEU A 188 -9.24 -12.62 -1.88
CA LEU A 188 -9.59 -11.25 -1.54
C LEU A 188 -8.63 -10.67 -0.49
N GLU A 189 -8.18 -11.50 0.46
CA GLU A 189 -7.52 -11.01 1.66
C GLU A 189 -6.48 -12.00 2.17
N VAL A 190 -5.30 -11.49 2.53
CA VAL A 190 -4.25 -12.20 3.26
C VAL A 190 -4.11 -11.57 4.64
N GLU A 191 -4.49 -12.31 5.67
CA GLU A 191 -4.28 -11.93 7.07
C GLU A 191 -2.87 -12.34 7.52
N ILE A 192 -2.11 -11.41 8.09
CA ILE A 192 -0.79 -11.63 8.68
C ILE A 192 -0.90 -11.32 10.17
N MET A 193 -0.80 -12.37 10.99
CA MET A 193 -0.90 -12.29 12.44
C MET A 193 0.43 -12.64 13.08
N GLU A 194 0.68 -12.16 14.29
CA GLU A 194 1.71 -12.76 15.13
C GLU A 194 1.33 -14.20 15.50
N ALA A 195 2.33 -15.08 15.52
CA ALA A 195 2.16 -16.38 16.13
C ALA A 195 2.05 -16.17 17.65
N GLN A 196 1.01 -16.73 18.26
CA GLN A 196 0.82 -16.76 19.71
C GLN A 196 1.91 -17.58 20.40
#